data_AF-A0A150NHH3-F1
#
_entry.id   AF-A0A150NHH3-F1
#
_cell.length_a   1.000
_cell.length_b   1.000
_cell.length_c   1.000
_cell.angle_alpha   90.00
_cell.angle_beta   90.00
_cell.angle_gamma   90.00
#
_symmetry.space_group_name_H-M   'P 1'
#
loop_
_entity.id
_entity.type
_entity.pdbx_description
1 polymer ?
#
loop_
_entity_poly.entity_id
_entity_poly.type
_entity_poly.pdbx_seq_one_letter_code
_entity_poly.pdbx_strand_id
1 'polypeptide(L)' 'MQATFAVLRETAKPAVLLEMGYMDNPEENQKIRSSDYQDKLVEGIVKGIQKYYAGN' A
#
# COMPACT_ATOMS: atom_id res chain seq x y z
N MET A 1 -11.71 12.85 -14.37
CA MET A 1 -10.79 11.95 -15.11
C MET A 1 -10.15 11.05 -14.08
N GLN A 2 -10.38 9.74 -14.16
CA GLN A 2 -9.73 8.78 -13.25
C GLN A 2 -8.25 8.72 -13.63
N ALA A 3 -7.34 8.87 -12.66
CA ALA A 3 -5.90 8.81 -12.91
C ALA A 3 -5.54 7.42 -13.47
N THR A 4 -4.92 7.37 -14.64
CA THR A 4 -4.48 6.11 -15.24
C THR A 4 -3.04 5.84 -14.83
N PHE A 5 -2.84 5.02 -13.79
CA PHE A 5 -1.52 4.64 -13.33
C PHE A 5 -0.92 3.59 -14.28
N ALA A 6 0.12 3.96 -15.04
CA ALA A 6 0.79 3.06 -15.98
C ALA A 6 1.27 1.77 -15.31
N VAL A 7 1.78 1.89 -14.08
CA VAL A 7 2.22 0.77 -13.24
C VAL A 7 1.13 -0.24 -12.90
N LEU A 8 -0.16 0.14 -12.96
CA LEU A 8 -1.27 -0.80 -12.78
C LEU A 8 -1.77 -1.35 -14.12
N ARG A 9 -1.78 -0.50 -15.16
CA ARG A 9 -2.26 -0.85 -16.49
C ARG A 9 -1.37 -1.87 -17.20
N GLU A 10 -0.07 -1.81 -16.99
CA GLU A 10 0.92 -2.62 -17.72
C GLU A 10 1.28 -3.92 -16.98
N THR A 11 0.47 -4.31 -16.00
CA THR A 11 0.65 -5.57 -15.25
C THR A 11 -0.25 -6.66 -15.82
N ALA A 12 0.33 -7.85 -16.03
CA ALA A 12 -0.41 -9.02 -16.53
C ALA A 12 -1.19 -9.77 -15.43
N LYS A 13 -1.04 -9.36 -14.16
CA LYS A 13 -1.65 -9.99 -12.98
C LYS A 13 -2.47 -8.95 -12.21
N PRO A 14 -3.39 -9.36 -11.30
CA PRO A 14 -4.05 -8.42 -10.41
C PRO A 14 -3.03 -7.56 -9.65
N ALA A 15 -3.17 -6.24 -9.72
CA ALA A 15 -2.24 -5.28 -9.13
C ALA A 15 -3.00 -4.17 -8.40
N VAL A 16 -2.40 -3.69 -7.31
CA VAL A 16 -2.87 -2.55 -6.53
C VAL A 16 -1.70 -1.60 -6.24
N LEU A 17 -1.98 -0.31 -6.19
CA LEU A 17 -1.02 0.72 -5.75
C LEU A 17 -1.51 1.23 -4.40
N LEU A 18 -0.62 1.23 -3.41
CA LEU A 18 -0.93 1.66 -2.05
C LEU A 18 -0.16 2.94 -1.73
N GLU A 19 -0.89 3.97 -1.30
CA GLU A 19 -0.31 5.19 -0.74
C GLU A 19 -0.29 5.04 0.79
N MET A 20 0.91 5.09 1.38
CA MET A 20 1.14 4.70 2.78
C MET A 20 1.29 5.89 3.75
N GLY A 21 1.31 7.11 3.19
CA GLY A 21 1.43 8.39 3.89
C GLY A 21 2.08 9.46 3.01
N TYR A 22 2.07 10.70 3.51
CA TYR A 22 2.60 11.88 2.83
C TYR A 22 4.02 12.22 3.32
N MET A 23 4.99 12.31 2.40
CA MET A 23 6.39 12.62 2.74
C MET A 23 6.65 14.12 2.94
N ASP A 24 5.81 14.97 2.34
CA ASP A 24 5.85 16.42 2.42
C ASP A 24 5.20 16.97 3.69
N ASN A 25 4.32 16.19 4.33
CA ASN A 25 3.85 16.45 5.69
C ASN A 25 4.90 15.96 6.72
N PRO A 26 5.50 16.84 7.54
CA PRO A 26 6.56 16.44 8.48
C PRO A 26 6.12 15.40 9.52
N GLU A 27 4.88 15.48 10.02
CA GLU A 27 4.34 14.55 11.03
C GLU A 27 4.14 13.16 10.41
N GLU A 28 3.56 13.11 9.22
CA GLU A 28 3.41 11.84 8.49
C GLU A 28 4.75 11.27 8.07
N ASN A 29 5.69 12.09 7.60
CA ASN A 29 7.02 11.64 7.20
C ASN A 29 7.79 11.02 8.39
N GLN A 30 7.64 11.55 9.60
CA GLN A 30 8.20 10.92 10.80
C GLN A 30 7.53 9.58 11.08
N LYS A 31 6.20 9.50 10.94
CA LYS A 31 5.43 8.29 11.17
C LYS A 31 5.74 7.18 10.17
N ILE A 32 5.80 7.47 8.85
CA ILE A 32 6.12 6.47 7.82
C ILE A 32 7.55 5.90 7.96
N ARG A 33 8.43 6.63 8.65
CA ARG A 33 9.82 6.21 8.92
C ARG A 33 9.96 5.39 10.20
N SER A 34 8.94 5.31 11.05
CA SER A 34 9.02 4.53 12.28
C SER A 34 8.83 3.04 12.01
N SER A 35 9.58 2.20 12.72
CA SER A 35 9.46 0.74 12.66
C SER A 35 8.04 0.28 13.00
N ASP A 36 7.48 0.82 14.07
CA ASP A 36 6.15 0.41 14.57
C ASP A 36 5.05 0.66 13.53
N TYR A 37 5.16 1.77 12.80
CA TYR A 37 4.20 2.05 11.72
C TYR A 37 4.42 1.12 10.53
N GLN A 38 5.67 0.89 10.12
CA GLN A 38 6.00 -0.05 9.05
C GLN A 38 5.54 -1.47 9.36
N ASP A 39 5.70 -1.95 10.60
CA ASP A 39 5.24 -3.26 11.05
C ASP A 39 3.72 -3.38 10.93
N LYS A 40 2.99 -2.34 11.35
CA LYS A 40 1.53 -2.27 11.20
C LYS A 40 1.10 -2.30 9.73
N LEU A 41 1.83 -1.61 8.86
CA LEU A 41 1.57 -1.62 7.42
C LEU A 41 1.80 -3.02 6.82
N VAL A 42 2.90 -3.67 7.18
CA VAL A 42 3.23 -5.04 6.74
C VAL A 42 2.15 -6.03 7.20
N GLU A 43 1.72 -5.96 8.45
CA GLU A 43 0.64 -6.81 8.97
C GLU A 43 -0.65 -6.65 8.14
N GLY A 44 -1.03 -5.40 7.86
CA GLY A 44 -2.21 -5.10 7.03
C GLY A 44 -2.10 -5.64 5.61
N ILE A 45 -0.94 -5.46 4.96
CA ILE A 45 -0.68 -5.95 3.61
C ILE A 45 -0.74 -7.48 3.55
N VAL A 46 -0.05 -8.17 4.48
CA VAL A 46 -0.03 -9.63 4.55
C VAL A 46 -1.44 -10.17 4.74
N LYS A 47 -2.21 -9.59 5.68
CA LYS A 47 -3.60 -9.98 5.92
C LYS A 47 -4.49 -9.77 4.70
N GLY A 48 -4.32 -8.66 3.99
CA GLY A 48 -5.04 -8.36 2.76
C GLY A 48 -4.77 -9.38 1.66
N ILE A 49 -3.49 -9.73 1.44
CA ILE A 49 -3.08 -10.74 0.46
C ILE A 49 -3.64 -12.12 0.83
N GLN A 50 -3.53 -12.53 2.10
CA GLN A 50 -4.07 -13.80 2.58
C GLN A 50 -5.58 -13.87 2.35
N LYS A 51 -6.32 -12.79 2.64
CA LYS A 51 -7.77 -12.73 2.41
C LYS A 51 -8.12 -12.86 0.93
N TYR A 52 -7.40 -12.19 0.04
CA TYR A 52 -7.62 -12.27 -1.40
C TYR A 52 -7.50 -13.71 -1.92
N TYR A 53 -6.47 -14.45 -1.47
CA TYR A 53 -6.29 -15.85 -1.88
C TYR A 53 -7.22 -16.84 -1.17
N ALA A 54 -7.78 -16.47 -0.01
CA ALA A 54 -8.76 -17.29 0.70
C ALA A 54 -10.16 -17.27 0.06
N GLY A 55 -10.40 -16.47 -1.00
CA GLY A 55 -11.65 -16.45 -1.75
C GLY A 55 -12.81 -15.73 -1.07
N ASN A 56 -12.53 -14.79 -0.15
CA ASN A 56 -13.54 -13.96 0.52
C ASN A 56 -13.62 -12.54 -0.05
#